data_AF-D8FWN3-F1
#
_entry.id   AF-D8FWN3-F1
#
_cell.length_a   1.000
_cell.length_b   1.000
_cell.length_c   1.000
_cell.angle_alpha   90.00
_cell.angle_beta   90.00
_cell.angle_gamma   90.00
#
_symmetry.space_group_name_H-M   'P 1'
#
loop_
_entity.id
_entity.type
_entity.pdbx_description
1 polymer ?
#
loop_
_entity_poly.entity_id
_entity_poly.type
_entity_poly.pdbx_seq_one_letter_code
_entity_poly.pdbx_strand_id
1 'polypeptide(L)' 'MNQEIIFVDSSVQDYQSLIYNNDAAQTFIINENLSGIEQITNTLVNQKNMGLPYLLC' A
#
# COMPACT_ATOMS: atom_id res chain seq x y z
N MET A 1 8.93 -12.84 -9.25
CA MET A 1 8.18 -12.74 -7.99
C MET A 1 7.25 -11.55 -8.13
N ASN A 2 5.95 -11.73 -7.95
CA ASN A 2 5.03 -10.60 -7.90
C ASN A 2 5.22 -9.91 -6.55
N GLN A 3 5.60 -8.63 -6.56
CA GLN A 3 5.60 -7.82 -5.35
C GLN A 3 4.15 -7.38 -5.09
N GLU A 4 3.62 -7.75 -3.93
CA GLU A 4 2.35 -7.23 -3.45
C GLU A 4 2.59 -5.87 -2.81
N ILE A 5 1.69 -4.92 -3.04
CA ILE A 5 1.68 -3.63 -2.34
C ILE A 5 0.40 -3.52 -1.53
N ILE A 6 0.56 -3.05 -0.30
CA ILE A 6 -0.53 -2.71 0.60
C ILE A 6 -0.49 -1.21 0.82
N PHE A 7 -1.58 -0.54 0.47
CA PHE A 7 -1.81 0.86 0.83
C PHE A 7 -2.69 0.92 2.07
N VAL A 8 -2.25 1.68 3.06
CA VAL A 8 -2.90 1.82 4.38
C VAL A 8 -3.26 3.28 4.59
N ASP A 9 -4.52 3.56 4.89
CA ASP A 9 -4.93 4.89 5.32
C ASP A 9 -4.31 5.25 6.69
N SER A 10 -3.82 6.47 6.87
CA SER A 10 -3.16 6.90 8.12
C SER A 10 -4.04 6.82 9.36
N SER A 11 -5.36 6.79 9.19
CA SER A 11 -6.31 6.63 10.30
C SER A 11 -6.43 5.20 10.82
N VAL A 12 -5.94 4.20 10.06
CA VAL A 12 -6.02 2.79 10.45
C VAL A 12 -5.01 2.50 11.55
N GLN A 13 -5.53 2.33 12.75
CA GLN A 13 -4.75 1.86 13.89
C GLN A 13 -4.42 0.37 13.75
N ASP A 14 -3.24 -0.01 14.24
CA ASP A 14 -2.80 -1.41 14.31
C ASP A 14 -2.83 -2.15 12.95
N TYR A 15 -2.56 -1.45 11.85
CA TYR A 15 -2.54 -2.05 10.52
C TYR A 15 -1.51 -3.18 10.40
N GLN A 16 -0.44 -3.16 11.21
CA GLN A 16 0.59 -4.21 11.24
C GLN A 16 -0.01 -5.56 11.62
N SER A 17 -0.96 -5.59 12.55
CA SER A 17 -1.67 -6.81 12.94
C SER A 17 -2.57 -7.33 11.82
N LEU A 18 -3.09 -6.45 10.96
CA LEU A 18 -3.91 -6.83 9.80
C LEU A 18 -3.08 -7.46 8.67
N ILE A 19 -1.78 -7.15 8.60
CA ILE A 19 -0.88 -7.60 7.54
C ILE A 19 0.20 -8.56 8.04
N TYR A 20 0.08 -9.05 9.27
CA TYR A 20 1.09 -9.84 10.00
C TYR A 20 1.59 -11.10 9.26
N ASN A 21 0.82 -11.66 8.33
CA ASN A 21 1.22 -12.83 7.54
C ASN A 21 1.75 -12.48 6.13
N ASN A 22 1.96 -11.20 5.82
CA ASN A 22 2.37 -10.75 4.49
C ASN A 22 3.75 -10.08 4.49
N ASP A 23 4.77 -10.79 5.00
CA ASP A 23 6.17 -10.31 5.10
C ASP A 23 6.81 -9.91 3.75
N ALA A 24 6.24 -10.38 2.63
CA ALA A 24 6.76 -10.09 1.30
C ALA A 24 6.12 -8.85 0.65
N ALA A 25 5.08 -8.26 1.26
CA ALA A 25 4.37 -7.12 0.70
C ALA A 25 5.00 -5.79 1.11
N GLN A 26 5.16 -4.89 0.14
CA GLN A 26 5.60 -3.53 0.40
C GLN A 26 4.41 -2.71 0.93
N THR A 27 4.55 -2.17 2.13
CA THR A 27 3.49 -1.38 2.76
C THR A 27 3.73 0.12 2.59
N PHE A 28 2.71 0.86 2.17
CA PHE A 28 2.70 2.30 2.02
C PHE A 28 1.57 2.91 2.87
N ILE A 29 1.93 3.80 3.79
CA ILE A 29 0.94 4.59 4.54
C ILE A 29 0.61 5.84 3.72
N ILE A 30 -0.67 6.05 3.44
CA ILE A 30 -1.18 7.21 2.72
C ILE A 30 -1.17 8.41 3.66
N ASN A 31 -0.55 9.51 3.22
CA ASN A 31 -0.63 10.79 3.92
C ASN A 31 -1.98 11.46 3.63
N GLU A 32 -2.79 11.66 4.67
CA GLU A 32 -4.09 12.33 4.61
C GLU A 32 -4.05 13.78 4.09
N ASN A 33 -2.90 14.45 4.20
CA ASN A 33 -2.74 15.84 3.74
C ASN A 33 -2.45 15.95 2.23
N LEU A 34 -2.32 14.83 1.54
CA LEU A 34 -2.02 14.74 0.11
C LEU A 34 -3.07 13.87 -0.58
N SER A 35 -3.16 13.98 -1.92
CA SER A 35 -4.08 13.12 -2.67
C SER A 35 -3.65 11.65 -2.57
N GLY A 36 -4.51 10.81 -2.00
CA GLY A 36 -4.26 9.36 -1.94
C GLY A 36 -4.15 8.73 -3.33
N ILE A 37 -4.93 9.21 -4.29
CA ILE A 37 -4.88 8.73 -5.68
C ILE A 37 -3.52 9.06 -6.32
N GLU A 38 -2.97 10.26 -6.09
CA GLU A 38 -1.64 10.61 -6.61
C GLU A 38 -0.54 9.77 -5.98
N GLN A 39 -0.61 9.53 -4.66
CA GLN A 39 0.33 8.67 -3.95
C GLN A 39 0.31 7.23 -4.45
N ILE A 40 -0.89 6.66 -4.66
CA ILE A 40 -1.07 5.32 -5.24
C ILE A 40 -0.54 5.27 -6.66
N THR A 41 -0.92 6.24 -7.51
CA THR A 41 -0.50 6.30 -8.91
C THR A 41 1.02 6.40 -9.03
N ASN A 42 1.66 7.28 -8.25
CA ASN A 42 3.12 7.44 -8.25
C ASN A 42 3.83 6.16 -7.78
N THR A 43 3.29 5.49 -6.76
CA THR A 43 3.84 4.22 -6.26
C THR A 43 3.77 3.13 -7.33
N LEU A 44 2.64 3.01 -8.03
CA LEU A 44 2.43 2.02 -9.08
C LEU A 44 3.26 2.31 -10.35
N VAL A 45 3.35 3.57 -10.78
CA VAL A 45 4.14 3.98 -11.95
C VAL A 45 5.63 3.66 -11.78
N ASN A 46 6.13 3.76 -10.55
CA ASN A 46 7.52 3.44 -10.24
C ASN A 46 7.82 1.94 -10.20
N GLN A 47 6.82 1.06 -10.35
CA GLN A 47 6.99 -0.38 -10.25
C GLN A 47 6.57 -1.09 -11.54
N LYS A 48 7.57 -1.47 -12.34
CA LYS A 48 7.38 -2.00 -13.69
C LYS A 48 6.67 -3.38 -13.78
N ASN A 49 6.60 -4.16 -12.69
CA ASN A 49 6.10 -5.56 -12.69
C ASN A 49 5.29 -5.90 -11.42
N MET A 50 4.01 -5.51 -11.35
CA MET A 50 3.15 -5.84 -10.20
C MET A 50 1.93 -6.71 -10.53
N GLY A 51 1.62 -7.59 -9.58
CA GLY A 51 0.28 -8.17 -9.44
C GLY A 51 -0.69 -7.15 -8.82
N LEU A 52 -1.99 -7.46 -8.87
CA LEU A 52 -3.09 -6.58 -8.46
C LEU A 52 -2.86 -5.91 -7.08
N PRO A 53 -3.05 -4.58 -6.95
CA PRO A 53 -2.90 -3.87 -5.67
C PRO A 53 -4.07 -4.14 -4.71
N TYR A 54 -3.79 -4.22 -3.42
CA TYR A 54 -4.79 -4.27 -2.33
C TYR A 54 -4.87 -2.91 -1.63
N LEU A 55 -6.11 -2.43 -1.40
CA LEU A 55 -6.42 -1.19 -0.69
C LEU A 55 -7.17 -1.51 0.60
N LEU A 56 -6.63 -1.08 1.75
CA LEU A 56 -7.28 -1.16 3.05
C LEU A 56 -7.69 0.27 3.46
N CYS A 57 -9.01 0.48 3.58
CA CYS A 57 -9.64 1.73 4.00
C CYS A 57 -10.22 1.59 5.42
#